data_AF-A0A971N0N1-F1
#
_entry.id   AF-A0A971N0N1-F1
#
_cell.length_a   1.000
_cell.length_b   1.000
_cell.length_c   1.000
_cell.angle_alpha   90.00
_cell.angle_beta   90.00
_cell.angle_gamma   90.00
#
_symmetry.space_group_name_H-M   'P 1'
#
loop_
_entity.id
_entity.type
_entity.pdbx_description
1 polymer ?
#
loop_
_entity_poly.entity_id
_entity_poly.type
_entity_poly.pdbx_seq_one_letter_code
_entity_poly.pdbx_strand_id
1 'polypeptide(L)'
;IVIEDRETTYDLTLEKIPLEGEEEEAIPVFRVNGQRIADEPFRQFYQTLVGMQLEGVNDKTLVEKPEVKTVFYLNTGDERKVVVSYVPYNEDFYAVFRNGRSEFVIHREQVENMLEQLAALGKQD
;
A
#
# COMPACT_ATOMS: atom_id res chain seq x y z
N ILE A 1 3.10 6.82 -1.35
CA ILE A 1 2.98 5.34 -1.41
C ILE A 1 2.63 5.04 -2.84
N VAL A 2 3.39 4.18 -3.51
CA VAL A 2 3.09 3.79 -4.90
C VAL A 2 2.61 2.36 -4.90
N ILE A 3 1.44 2.11 -5.49
CA ILE A 3 0.87 0.76 -5.65
C ILE A 3 0.72 0.51 -7.15
N GLU A 4 1.33 -0.55 -7.63
CA GLU A 4 1.36 -0.97 -9.03
C GLU A 4 0.79 -2.37 -9.14
N ASP A 5 -0.19 -2.55 -10.02
CA ASP A 5 -0.62 -3.86 -10.51
C ASP A 5 -0.28 -3.98 -12.01
N ARG A 6 -0.81 -4.99 -12.70
CA ARG A 6 -0.52 -5.23 -14.13
C ARG A 6 -1.06 -4.15 -15.07
N GLU A 7 -2.06 -3.39 -14.64
CA GLU A 7 -2.81 -2.47 -15.51
C GLU A 7 -2.62 -1.02 -15.11
N THR A 8 -2.48 -0.74 -13.81
CA THR A 8 -2.56 0.60 -13.25
C THR A 8 -1.47 0.84 -12.21
N THR A 9 -1.02 2.10 -12.13
CA THR A 9 -0.20 2.61 -11.04
C THR A 9 -0.94 3.72 -10.32
N TYR A 10 -0.97 3.64 -9.00
CA TYR A 10 -1.53 4.65 -8.12
C TYR A 10 -0.41 5.29 -7.29
N ASP A 11 -0.38 6.62 -7.24
CA ASP A 11 0.46 7.38 -6.32
C ASP A 11 -0.39 8.04 -5.24
N LEU A 12 -0.18 7.62 -3.99
CA LEU A 12 -0.88 8.10 -2.83
C LEU A 12 0.03 8.99 -1.99
N THR A 13 -0.41 10.20 -1.72
CA THR A 13 0.35 11.15 -0.89
C THR A 13 -0.38 11.42 0.42
N LEU A 14 0.37 11.42 1.52
CA LEU A 14 -0.05 11.84 2.85
C LEU A 14 0.86 12.98 3.30
N GLU A 15 0.32 14.18 3.40
CA GLU A 15 1.05 15.36 3.84
C GLU A 15 0.36 15.99 5.05
N LYS A 16 1.15 16.53 5.98
CA LYS A 16 0.64 17.42 7.02
C LYS A 16 0.99 18.83 6.60
N ILE A 17 -0.02 19.66 6.38
CA ILE A 17 0.17 21.07 6.03
C ILE A 17 -0.02 21.90 7.31
N PRO A 18 1.00 22.66 7.76
CA PRO A 18 0.85 23.55 8.91
C PRO A 18 -0.15 24.67 8.59
N LEU A 19 -0.95 25.07 9.57
CA LEU A 19 -1.78 26.26 9.46
C LEU A 19 -0.89 27.51 9.61
N GLU A 20 -1.18 28.55 8.84
CA GLU A 20 -0.41 29.80 8.88
C GLU A 20 -0.42 30.39 10.30
N GLY A 21 0.77 30.48 10.91
CA GLY A 21 0.96 31.08 12.23
C GLY A 21 0.92 30.12 13.42
N GLU A 22 0.61 28.83 13.23
CA GLU A 22 0.51 27.84 14.31
C GLU A 22 1.21 26.53 13.92
N GLU A 23 2.47 26.34 14.34
CA GLU A 23 3.25 25.12 14.06
C GLU A 23 2.65 23.85 14.70
N GLU A 24 1.84 24.00 15.74
CA GLU A 24 1.20 22.88 16.45
C GLU A 24 -0.08 22.36 15.75
N GLU A 25 -0.73 23.19 14.92
CA GLU A 25 -1.94 22.80 14.19
C GLU A 25 -1.61 22.48 12.74
N ALA A 26 -1.46 21.18 12.44
CA ALA A 26 -1.28 20.70 11.08
C ALA A 26 -2.47 19.86 10.62
N ILE A 27 -3.01 20.19 9.44
CA ILE A 27 -4.10 19.44 8.82
C ILE A 27 -3.57 18.36 7.88
N PRO A 28 -4.10 17.13 7.92
CA PRO A 28 -3.73 16.10 6.98
C PRO A 28 -4.37 16.38 5.61
N VAL A 29 -3.57 16.25 4.56
CA VAL A 29 -4.01 16.29 3.16
C VAL A 29 -3.64 14.98 2.49
N PHE A 30 -4.64 14.36 1.88
CA PHE A 30 -4.50 13.09 1.19
C PHE A 30 -4.72 13.28 -0.30
N ARG A 31 -3.91 12.60 -1.10
CA ARG A 31 -4.03 12.61 -2.55
C ARG A 31 -3.94 11.21 -3.11
N VAL A 32 -4.66 10.98 -4.20
CA VAL A 32 -4.50 9.82 -5.09
C VAL A 32 -4.28 10.38 -6.50
N ASN A 33 -3.17 10.00 -7.12
CA ASN A 33 -2.74 10.52 -8.43
C ASN A 33 -2.73 12.06 -8.49
N GLY A 34 -2.32 12.69 -7.39
CA GLY A 34 -2.29 14.15 -7.23
C GLY A 34 -3.65 14.81 -6.92
N GLN A 35 -4.77 14.13 -7.14
CA GLN A 35 -6.11 14.61 -6.82
C GLN A 35 -6.39 14.51 -5.33
N ARG A 36 -6.98 15.56 -4.74
CA ARG A 36 -7.29 15.59 -3.31
C ARG A 36 -8.48 14.68 -3.01
N ILE A 37 -8.34 13.80 -2.03
CA ILE A 37 -9.40 12.89 -1.58
C ILE A 37 -9.88 13.31 -0.19
N ALA A 38 -11.14 13.03 0.12
CA ALA A 38 -11.69 13.23 1.46
C ALA A 38 -10.96 12.37 2.51
N ASP A 39 -10.87 12.88 3.73
CA ASP A 39 -10.13 12.24 4.83
C ASP A 39 -10.65 10.84 5.15
N GLU A 40 -11.96 10.69 5.33
CA GLU A 40 -12.56 9.43 5.77
C GLU A 40 -12.37 8.27 4.76
N PRO A 41 -12.70 8.41 3.45
CA PRO A 41 -12.45 7.35 2.47
C PRO A 41 -10.98 6.96 2.39
N PHE A 42 -10.06 7.93 2.42
CA PHE A 42 -8.63 7.64 2.38
C PHE A 42 -8.19 6.86 3.62
N ARG A 43 -8.65 7.25 4.82
CA ARG A 43 -8.29 6.56 6.07
C ARG A 43 -8.82 5.13 6.10
N GLN A 44 -10.03 4.89 5.61
CA GLN A 44 -10.60 3.53 5.52
C GLN A 44 -9.72 2.64 4.63
N PHE A 45 -9.36 3.12 3.44
CA PHE A 45 -8.42 2.40 2.57
C PHE A 45 -7.06 2.21 3.23
N TYR A 46 -6.51 3.25 3.86
CA TYR A 46 -5.19 3.19 4.47
C TYR A 46 -5.15 2.15 5.60
N GLN A 47 -6.21 2.07 6.40
CA GLN A 47 -6.40 1.03 7.42
C GLN A 47 -6.41 -0.37 6.79
N THR A 48 -7.11 -0.56 5.66
CA THR A 48 -7.05 -1.83 4.90
C THR A 48 -5.63 -2.15 4.47
N LEU A 49 -4.92 -1.20 3.87
CA LEU A 49 -3.55 -1.39 3.36
C LEU A 49 -2.56 -1.78 4.46
N VAL A 50 -2.57 -1.09 5.60
CA VAL A 50 -1.62 -1.36 6.70
C VAL A 50 -2.09 -2.48 7.63
N GLY A 51 -3.37 -2.85 7.56
CA GLY A 51 -3.99 -3.89 8.39
C GLY A 51 -3.95 -5.30 7.79
N MET A 52 -3.43 -5.46 6.58
CA MET A 52 -3.27 -6.78 5.94
C MET A 52 -2.43 -7.72 6.80
N GLN A 53 -2.88 -8.97 6.93
CA GLN A 53 -2.31 -9.97 7.83
C GLN A 53 -1.67 -11.13 7.06
N LEU A 54 -0.49 -11.53 7.51
CA LEU A 54 0.22 -12.70 7.00
C LEU A 54 -0.45 -13.97 7.54
N GLU A 55 -0.64 -14.97 6.69
CA GLU A 55 -1.35 -16.20 7.06
C GLU A 55 -0.40 -17.30 7.55
N GLY A 56 0.81 -17.36 7.01
CA GLY A 56 1.74 -18.45 7.30
C GLY A 56 3.13 -18.23 6.72
N VAL A 57 4.00 -19.22 6.95
CA VAL A 57 5.39 -19.19 6.47
C VAL A 57 5.44 -19.60 5.00
N ASN A 58 6.27 -18.91 4.21
CA ASN A 58 6.59 -19.32 2.85
C ASN A 58 7.64 -20.45 2.88
N ASP A 59 7.29 -21.63 2.39
CA ASP A 59 8.19 -22.80 2.28
C ASP A 59 8.78 -23.00 0.87
N LYS A 60 8.46 -22.10 -0.08
CA LYS A 60 8.93 -22.16 -1.47
C LYS A 60 10.03 -21.16 -1.76
N THR A 61 10.98 -21.57 -2.59
CA THR A 61 11.91 -20.64 -3.24
C THR A 61 11.27 -20.12 -4.53
N LEU A 62 10.99 -18.82 -4.59
CA LEU A 62 10.35 -18.18 -5.74
C LEU A 62 11.24 -17.05 -6.28
N VAL A 63 11.14 -16.79 -7.58
CA VAL A 63 11.72 -15.59 -8.19
C VAL A 63 10.76 -14.43 -8.00
N GLU A 64 11.24 -13.27 -7.56
CA GLU A 64 10.42 -12.08 -7.31
C GLU A 64 9.88 -11.49 -8.62
N LYS A 65 8.77 -12.05 -9.11
CA LYS A 65 7.99 -11.56 -10.25
C LYS A 65 6.57 -11.22 -9.75
N PRO A 66 6.38 -10.04 -9.14
CA PRO A 66 5.10 -9.70 -8.52
C PRO A 66 3.98 -9.49 -9.54
N GLU A 67 2.76 -9.80 -9.13
CA GLU A 67 1.55 -9.30 -9.78
C GLU A 67 1.15 -7.93 -9.25
N VAL A 68 1.49 -7.65 -7.99
CA VAL A 68 1.22 -6.38 -7.30
C VAL A 68 2.47 -5.96 -6.53
N LYS A 69 2.77 -4.67 -6.54
CA LYS A 69 3.91 -4.09 -5.82
C LYS A 69 3.51 -2.81 -5.11
N THR A 70 3.81 -2.75 -3.82
CA THR A 70 3.62 -1.56 -2.99
C THR A 70 4.97 -1.00 -2.55
N VAL A 71 5.17 0.30 -2.75
CA VAL A 71 6.36 1.03 -2.32
C VAL A 71 5.95 2.10 -1.31
N PHE A 72 6.39 1.93 -0.08
CA PHE A 72 6.24 2.92 0.99
C PHE A 72 7.47 3.81 1.04
N TYR A 73 7.25 5.12 1.09
CA TYR A 73 8.27 6.13 1.34
C TYR A 73 8.01 6.71 2.73
N LEU A 74 8.90 6.41 3.68
CA LEU A 74 8.69 6.71 5.09
C LEU A 74 9.44 7.98 5.51
N ASN A 75 8.76 8.85 6.24
CA ASN A 75 9.31 10.09 6.77
C ASN A 75 10.02 9.92 8.13
N THR A 76 10.01 8.70 8.69
CA THR A 76 10.68 8.34 9.94
C THR A 76 11.38 6.97 9.81
N GLY A 77 12.22 6.63 10.79
CA GLY A 77 12.98 5.38 10.83
C GLY A 77 14.26 5.40 9.98
N ASP A 78 15.06 4.34 10.16
CA ASP A 78 16.30 4.13 9.38
C ASP A 78 15.99 3.69 7.94
N GLU A 79 14.89 2.94 7.77
CA GLU A 79 14.43 2.48 6.47
C GLU A 79 13.45 3.48 5.85
N ARG A 80 13.94 4.31 4.93
CA ARG A 80 13.14 5.35 4.25
C ARG A 80 12.31 4.84 3.07
N LYS A 81 12.57 3.62 2.63
CA LYS A 81 11.88 2.97 1.52
C LYS A 81 11.65 1.51 1.84
N VAL A 82 10.40 1.08 1.81
CA VAL A 82 10.02 -0.34 1.95
C VAL A 82 9.31 -0.76 0.68
N VAL A 83 9.78 -1.84 0.07
CA VAL A 83 9.14 -2.47 -1.09
C VAL A 83 8.50 -3.76 -0.64
N VAL A 84 7.20 -3.90 -0.90
CA VAL A 84 6.42 -5.11 -0.67
C VAL A 84 5.92 -5.60 -2.02
N SER A 85 6.32 -6.81 -2.40
CA SER A 85 5.97 -7.44 -3.67
C SER A 85 5.10 -8.68 -3.38
N TYR A 86 3.97 -8.79 -4.05
CA TYR A 86 3.03 -9.91 -3.94
C TYR A 86 3.22 -10.83 -5.14
N VAL A 87 3.88 -11.97 -4.91
CA VAL A 87 4.29 -12.93 -5.96
C VAL A 87 3.38 -14.15 -5.92
N PRO A 88 2.84 -14.63 -7.05
CA PRO A 88 1.95 -15.79 -7.04
C PRO A 88 2.58 -17.00 -6.35
N TYR A 89 1.85 -17.58 -5.39
CA TYR A 89 2.31 -18.76 -4.64
C TYR A 89 1.48 -20.00 -4.95
N ASN A 90 0.15 -19.85 -4.95
CA ASN A 90 -0.85 -20.81 -5.46
C ASN A 90 -2.17 -20.05 -5.72
N GLU A 91 -3.28 -20.78 -5.84
CA GLU A 91 -4.61 -20.20 -6.10
C GLU A 91 -5.14 -19.33 -4.97
N ASP A 92 -4.73 -19.57 -3.71
CA ASP A 92 -5.27 -18.88 -2.54
C ASP A 92 -4.33 -17.80 -1.99
N PHE A 93 -3.04 -17.90 -2.29
CA PHE A 93 -1.99 -17.11 -1.64
C PHE A 93 -1.03 -16.40 -2.61
N TYR A 94 -0.54 -15.26 -2.13
CA TYR A 94 0.72 -14.66 -2.57
C TYR A 94 1.84 -14.97 -1.58
N ALA A 95 3.04 -15.16 -2.08
CA ALA A 95 4.26 -15.00 -1.28
C ALA A 95 4.57 -13.51 -1.16
N VAL A 96 4.82 -13.06 0.06
CA VAL A 96 5.16 -11.66 0.35
C VAL A 96 6.67 -11.51 0.34
N PHE A 97 7.17 -10.68 -0.56
CA PHE A 97 8.56 -10.28 -0.61
C PHE A 97 8.69 -8.88 -0.01
N ARG A 98 9.37 -8.74 1.13
CA ARG A 98 9.74 -7.46 1.73
C ARG A 98 11.20 -7.17 1.42
N ASN A 99 11.46 -6.15 0.62
CA ASN A 99 12.80 -5.78 0.15
C ASN A 99 13.59 -6.98 -0.43
N GLY A 100 12.93 -7.78 -1.27
CA GLY A 100 13.54 -8.93 -1.93
C GLY A 100 13.68 -10.20 -1.10
N ARG A 101 13.17 -10.23 0.15
CA ARG A 101 13.15 -11.43 1.00
C ARG A 101 11.72 -11.87 1.25
N SER A 102 11.46 -13.17 1.14
CA SER A 102 10.14 -13.75 1.40
C SER A 102 10.20 -14.79 2.50
N GLU A 103 9.45 -14.54 3.57
CA GLU A 103 9.35 -15.44 4.73
C GLU A 103 7.89 -15.90 4.95
N PHE A 104 6.92 -15.21 4.34
CA PHE A 104 5.51 -15.41 4.64
C PHE A 104 4.62 -15.37 3.40
N VAL A 105 3.41 -15.89 3.56
CA VAL A 105 2.33 -15.83 2.58
C VAL A 105 1.15 -15.00 3.10
N ILE A 106 0.34 -14.48 2.18
CA ILE A 106 -0.89 -13.71 2.44
C ILE A 106 -2.00 -14.18 1.51
N HIS A 107 -3.24 -14.18 1.97
CA HIS A 107 -4.40 -14.48 1.12
C HIS A 107 -4.51 -13.50 -0.05
N ARG A 108 -4.75 -14.03 -1.25
CA ARG A 108 -4.96 -13.21 -2.46
C ARG A 108 -6.12 -12.24 -2.29
N GLU A 109 -7.21 -12.70 -1.69
CA GLU A 109 -8.41 -11.89 -1.43
C GLU A 109 -8.11 -10.61 -0.65
N GLN A 110 -7.15 -10.62 0.30
CA GLN A 110 -6.77 -9.40 1.03
C GLN A 110 -6.14 -8.36 0.09
N VAL A 111 -5.28 -8.80 -0.83
CA VAL A 111 -4.61 -7.93 -1.80
C VAL A 111 -5.60 -7.43 -2.85
N GLU A 112 -6.51 -8.30 -3.30
CA GLU A 112 -7.56 -7.97 -4.27
C GLU A 112 -8.55 -6.95 -3.69
N ASN A 113 -9.06 -7.16 -2.47
CA ASN A 113 -9.91 -6.19 -1.77
C ASN A 113 -9.19 -4.84 -1.56
N MET A 114 -7.88 -4.85 -1.26
CA MET A 114 -7.09 -3.62 -1.17
C MET A 114 -7.06 -2.87 -2.52
N LEU A 115 -6.86 -3.57 -3.63
CA LEU A 115 -6.88 -2.98 -4.98
C LEU A 115 -8.28 -2.46 -5.37
N GLU A 116 -9.34 -3.18 -5.02
CA GLU A 116 -10.72 -2.76 -5.28
C GLU A 116 -11.05 -1.45 -4.55
N GLN A 117 -10.69 -1.34 -3.26
CA GLN A 117 -10.86 -0.11 -2.50
C GLN A 117 -10.03 1.04 -3.09
N LEU A 118 -8.80 0.77 -3.52
CA LEU A 118 -7.94 1.76 -4.15
C LEU A 118 -8.53 2.28 -5.47
N ALA A 119 -9.04 1.37 -6.31
CA ALA A 119 -9.68 1.72 -7.57
C ALA A 119 -10.96 2.53 -7.35
N ALA A 120 -11.71 2.27 -6.27
CA ALA A 120 -12.87 3.07 -5.90
C ALA A 120 -12.48 4.50 -5.45
N LEU A 121 -11.35 4.67 -4.75
CA LEU A 121 -10.84 5.98 -4.38
C LEU A 121 -10.41 6.82 -5.60
N GLY A 122 -9.77 6.19 -6.59
CA GLY A 122 -9.29 6.88 -7.79
C GLY A 122 -10.38 7.32 -8.77
N LYS A 123 -11.66 6.99 -8.52
CA LYS A 123 -12.81 7.30 -9.39
C LYS A 123 -13.73 8.40 -8.84
N GLN A 124 -13.39 9.04 -7.71
CA GLN A 124 -14.22 10.11 -7.16
C GLN A 124 -13.97 11.43 -7.94
N ASP A 125 -14.93 11.77 -8.79
CA ASP A 125 -15.07 13.06 -9.49
C ASP A 125 -15.75 14.13 -8.61
#